data_AF-A0AAW3XKW6-F1
#
_entry.id   AF-A0AAW3XKW6-F1
#
_cell.length_a   1.000
_cell.length_b   1.000
_cell.length_c   1.000
_cell.angle_alpha   90.00
_cell.angle_beta   90.00
_cell.angle_gamma   90.00
#
_symmetry.space_group_name_H-M   'P 1'
#
loop_
_entity.id
_entity.type
_entity.pdbx_description
1 polymer ?
#
loop_
_entity_poly.entity_id
_entity_poly.type
_entity_poly.pdbx_seq_one_letter_code
_entity_poly.pdbx_strand_id
1 'polypeptide(L)' 'MTHAHDDIRVGTLRLPFIGNGWLMPWGEVVSNPLKAQRLAEEYRERQEAA' A
#
# COMPACT_ATOMS: atom_id res chain seq x y z
N MET A 1 -2.99 11.23 2.68
CA MET A 1 -4.06 10.50 3.38
C MET A 1 -4.79 11.51 4.22
N THR A 2 -6.02 11.84 3.85
CA THR A 2 -6.86 12.81 4.58
C THR A 2 -7.70 12.10 5.64
N HIS A 3 -7.94 10.80 5.45
CA HIS A 3 -8.60 9.91 6.39
C HIS A 3 -7.79 8.63 6.62
N ALA A 4 -7.95 8.03 7.80
CA ALA A 4 -7.26 6.79 8.18
C ALA A 4 -7.64 5.57 7.32
N HIS A 5 -8.74 5.67 6.55
CA HIS A 5 -9.28 4.60 5.71
C HIS A 5 -9.16 4.93 4.21
N ASP A 6 -8.36 5.94 3.86
CA ASP A 6 -8.08 6.24 2.45
C ASP A 6 -7.20 5.15 1.83
N ASP A 7 -7.39 4.91 0.54
CA ASP A 7 -6.44 4.12 -0.24
C ASP A 7 -5.04 4.74 -0.21
N ILE A 8 -4.03 3.87 -0.14
CA ILE A 8 -2.64 4.28 -0.29
C ILE A 8 -2.30 4.33 -1.77
N ARG A 9 -1.64 5.41 -2.21
CA ARG A 9 -1.18 5.58 -3.60
C ARG A 9 0.30 5.91 -3.61
N VAL A 10 1.07 5.10 -4.34
CA VAL A 10 2.52 5.27 -4.52
C VAL A 10 2.83 5.17 -6.01
N GLY A 11 3.05 6.31 -6.66
CA GLY A 11 3.18 6.36 -8.13
C GLY A 11 1.93 5.80 -8.82
N THR A 12 2.10 4.74 -9.61
CA THR A 12 0.98 4.02 -10.26
C THR A 12 0.39 2.89 -9.39
N LEU A 13 0.98 2.59 -8.24
CA LEU A 13 0.49 1.57 -7.32
C LEU A 13 -0.63 2.14 -6.44
N ARG A 14 -1.72 1.39 -6.31
CA ARG A 14 -2.84 1.69 -5.41
C ARG A 14 -3.09 0.50 -4.49
N LEU A 15 -3.05 0.71 -3.18
CA LEU A 15 -3.48 -0.26 -2.18
C LEU A 15 -4.88 0.13 -1.70
N PRO A 16 -5.91 -0.67 -2.02
CA PRO A 16 -7.27 -0.38 -1.58
C PRO A 16 -7.43 -0.70 -0.08
N PHE A 17 -8.14 0.16 0.65
CA PHE A 17 -8.56 -0.14 2.01
C PHE A 17 -9.78 -1.06 1.99
N ILE A 18 -9.67 -2.24 2.61
CA ILE A 18 -10.71 -3.28 2.62
C ILE A 18 -11.37 -3.47 3.99
N GLY A 19 -11.42 -2.40 4.80
CA GLY A 19 -12.09 -2.39 6.12
C GLY A 19 -11.17 -2.73 7.29
N ASN A 20 -10.30 -3.73 7.15
CA ASN A 20 -9.36 -4.14 8.21
C ASN A 20 -7.89 -3.74 7.93
N GLY A 21 -7.64 -3.07 6.81
CA GLY A 21 -6.31 -2.69 6.36
C GLY A 21 -6.24 -2.52 4.85
N TRP A 22 -5.01 -2.36 4.35
CA TRP A 22 -4.70 -2.20 2.93
C TRP A 22 -4.29 -3.53 2.32
N LEU A 23 -4.91 -3.85 1.18
CA LEU A 23 -4.57 -5.04 0.41
C LEU A 23 -3.30 -4.80 -0.41
N MET A 24 -2.27 -5.60 -0.15
CA MET A 24 -1.02 -5.60 -0.90
C MET A 24 -1.19 -6.34 -2.24
N PRO A 25 -0.36 -6.02 -3.27
CA PRO A 25 -0.42 -6.70 -4.57
C PRO A 25 -0.18 -8.21 -4.52
N TRP A 26 0.47 -8.69 -3.46
CA TRP A 26 0.72 -10.12 -3.21
C TRP A 26 -0.33 -10.79 -2.31
N GLY A 27 -1.42 -10.09 -1.97
CA GLY A 27 -2.57 -10.64 -1.25
C GLY A 27 -2.55 -10.52 0.28
N GLU A 28 -1.46 -10.03 0.88
CA GLU A 28 -1.42 -9.74 2.33
C GLU A 28 -2.25 -8.50 2.66
N VAL A 29 -2.90 -8.48 3.83
CA VAL A 29 -3.61 -7.31 4.34
C VAL A 29 -2.82 -6.70 5.48
N VAL A 30 -2.44 -5.44 5.34
CA VAL A 30 -1.66 -4.71 6.35
C VAL A 30 -2.55 -3.67 7.01
N SER A 31 -2.77 -3.77 8.32
CA SER A 31 -3.64 -2.84 9.07
C SER A 31 -2.95 -1.55 9.51
N ASN A 32 -1.63 -1.50 9.49
CA ASN A 32 -0.87 -0.30 9.86
C ASN A 32 -0.62 0.57 8.61
N PRO A 33 -1.13 1.81 8.54
CA PRO A 33 -1.00 2.67 7.36
C PRO A 33 0.45 2.96 7.00
N LEU A 34 1.31 3.22 8.00
CA LEU A 34 2.72 3.54 7.78
C LEU A 34 3.48 2.32 7.25
N LYS A 35 3.15 1.13 7.76
CA LYS A 35 3.74 -0.12 7.27
C LYS A 35 3.30 -0.40 5.83
N ALA A 36 2.01 -0.21 5.52
CA ALA A 36 1.47 -0.41 4.17
C ALA A 36 2.08 0.58 3.16
N GLN A 37 2.23 1.85 3.54
CA GLN A 37 2.90 2.87 2.74
C GLN A 37 4.35 2.47 2.43
N ARG A 38 5.12 2.11 3.46
CA ARG A 38 6.52 1.69 3.27
C ARG A 38 6.64 0.47 2.35
N LEU A 39 5.79 -0.54 2.54
CA LEU A 39 5.81 -1.74 1.71
C LEU A 39 5.40 -1.43 0.25
N ALA A 40 4.50 -0.47 0.04
CA ALA A 40 4.15 0.01 -1.30
C ALA A 40 5.32 0.70 -1.99
N GLU A 41 6.08 1.53 -1.26
CA GLU A 41 7.29 2.20 -1.74
C GLU A 41 8.39 1.18 -2.08
N GLU A 42 8.70 0.27 -1.16
CA GLU A 42 9.70 -0.79 -1.37
C GLU A 42 9.32 -1.71 -2.56
N TYR A 43 8.03 -2.04 -2.72
CA TYR A 43 7.57 -2.81 -3.87
C TYR A 43 7.77 -2.04 -5.18
N ARG A 44 7.42 -0.75 -5.19
CA ARG A 44 7.57 0.11 -6.37
C ARG A 44 9.04 0.22 -6.79
N GLU A 45 9.94 0.46 -5.86
CA GLU A 45 11.39 0.53 -6.13
C GLU A 45 11.92 -0.78 -6.73
N ARG A 46 11.48 -1.94 -6.22
CA ARG A 46 11.86 -3.24 -6.79
C ARG A 46 11.32 -3.46 -8.21
N GLN A 47 10.14 -2.92 -8.53
CA GLN A 47 9.58 -2.99 -9.89
C GLN A 47 10.30 -2.05 -10.86
N GLU A 48 10.83 -0.92 -10.41
CA GLU A 48 11.62 0.00 -11.24
C GLU A 48 13.06 -0.48 -11.46
N ALA A 49 13.60 -1.29 -10.55
CA ALA A 49 14.94 -1.86 -10.65
C ALA A 49 15.03 -3.14 -11.51
N ALA A 50 13.90 -3.68 -11.97
CA ALA A 50 13.80 -4.92 -12.76
C ALA A 50 13.50 -4.62 -14.23
#